data_AF-A0A2W1N558-F1
#
_entry.id   AF-A0A2W1N558-F1
#
_cell.length_a   1.000
_cell.length_b   1.000
_cell.length_c   1.000
_cell.angle_alpha   90.00
_cell.angle_beta   90.00
_cell.angle_gamma   90.00
#
_symmetry.space_group_name_H-M   'P 1'
#
loop_
_entity.id
_entity.type
_entity.pdbx_description
1 polymer ?
#
loop_
_entity_poly.entity_id
_entity_poly.type
_entity_poly.pdbx_seq_one_letter_code
_entity_poly.pdbx_strand_id
1 'polypeptide(L)'
;MNTPAKANKRKWAHMLLAYVLSAVVGAFGLVNWIVLRELQLALVVHSSISRWSWQAIDNFSFLLFGMIWLSFVLFSQYYFAKATDTSRLWSRCLAIVGIQVLLLFTCQCIPMVLAIKQYDFTGAVLIVVEGLLGAGLLFLAGHLRSKNRKNRREIT
;
A
#
# COMPACT_ATOMS: atom_id res chain seq x y z
N MET A 1 -38.39 9.13 -8.28
CA MET A 1 -38.90 7.95 -7.53
C MET A 1 -38.06 6.73 -7.92
N ASN A 2 -37.09 6.32 -7.11
CA ASN A 2 -36.18 5.23 -7.47
C ASN A 2 -36.83 3.88 -7.13
N THR A 3 -37.13 3.07 -8.14
CA THR A 3 -37.61 1.69 -7.98
C THR A 3 -36.66 0.86 -7.08
N PRO A 4 -37.17 0.03 -6.15
CA PRO A 4 -36.38 -0.71 -5.16
C PRO A 4 -35.30 -1.62 -5.77
N ALA A 5 -35.53 -2.12 -7.00
CA ALA A 5 -34.55 -2.91 -7.75
C ALA A 5 -33.25 -2.15 -8.09
N LYS A 6 -33.33 -0.84 -8.37
CA LYS A 6 -32.14 -0.02 -8.69
C LYS A 6 -31.31 0.31 -7.45
N ALA A 7 -31.96 0.47 -6.29
CA ALA A 7 -31.28 0.71 -5.02
C ALA A 7 -30.45 -0.50 -4.57
N ASN A 8 -30.95 -1.72 -4.78
CA ASN A 8 -30.22 -2.95 -4.45
C ASN A 8 -29.00 -3.15 -5.37
N LYS A 9 -29.17 -3.02 -6.69
CA LYS A 9 -28.05 -3.15 -7.67
C LYS A 9 -26.88 -2.20 -7.36
N ARG A 10 -27.17 -0.97 -6.93
CA ARG A 10 -26.13 0.02 -6.59
C ARG A 10 -25.32 -0.41 -5.36
N LYS A 11 -25.97 -0.93 -4.30
CA LYS A 11 -25.28 -1.47 -3.11
C LYS A 11 -24.34 -2.62 -3.46
N TRP A 12 -24.81 -3.57 -4.27
CA TRP A 12 -23.99 -4.70 -4.73
C TRP A 12 -22.77 -4.24 -5.55
N ALA A 13 -22.95 -3.27 -6.45
CA ALA A 13 -21.85 -2.72 -7.23
C ALA A 13 -20.77 -2.05 -6.35
N HIS A 14 -21.17 -1.33 -5.29
CA HIS A 14 -20.21 -0.74 -4.35
C HIS A 14 -19.43 -1.80 -3.56
N MET A 15 -20.10 -2.86 -3.12
CA MET A 15 -19.44 -3.97 -2.42
C MET A 15 -18.43 -4.69 -3.32
N LEU A 16 -18.82 -4.99 -4.56
CA LEU A 16 -17.93 -5.63 -5.53
C LEU A 16 -16.72 -4.74 -5.85
N LEU A 17 -16.94 -3.43 -6.04
CA LEU A 17 -15.86 -2.49 -6.28
C LEU A 17 -14.87 -2.43 -5.09
N ALA A 18 -15.38 -2.40 -3.85
CA ALA A 18 -14.53 -2.43 -2.65
C ALA A 18 -13.69 -3.71 -2.58
N TYR A 19 -14.27 -4.84 -2.95
CA TYR A 19 -13.58 -6.14 -2.96
C TYR A 19 -12.45 -6.19 -4.00
N VAL A 20 -12.73 -5.74 -5.23
CA VAL A 20 -11.73 -5.64 -6.29
C VAL A 20 -10.60 -4.69 -5.89
N LEU A 21 -10.92 -3.52 -5.32
CA LEU A 21 -9.91 -2.58 -4.84
C LEU A 21 -9.03 -3.17 -3.73
N SER A 22 -9.61 -3.89 -2.77
CA SER A 22 -8.81 -4.58 -1.74
C SER A 22 -7.92 -5.67 -2.33
N ALA A 23 -8.39 -6.40 -3.34
CA ALA A 23 -7.58 -7.42 -4.00
C ALA A 23 -6.37 -6.78 -4.72
N VAL A 24 -6.59 -5.67 -5.43
CA VAL A 24 -5.50 -4.92 -6.09
C VAL A 24 -4.49 -4.41 -5.05
N VAL A 25 -4.96 -3.79 -3.97
CA VAL A 25 -4.11 -3.31 -2.87
C VAL A 25 -3.34 -4.46 -2.21
N GLY A 26 -3.97 -5.63 -2.06
CA GLY A 26 -3.32 -6.84 -1.55
C GLY A 26 -2.21 -7.34 -2.47
N ALA A 27 -2.45 -7.32 -3.79
CA ALA A 27 -1.43 -7.68 -4.79
C ALA A 27 -0.24 -6.71 -4.75
N PHE A 28 -0.46 -5.40 -4.63
CA PHE A 28 0.63 -4.44 -4.37
C PHE A 28 1.36 -4.74 -3.06
N GLY A 29 0.64 -5.16 -2.02
CA GLY A 29 1.23 -5.61 -0.77
C GLY A 29 2.18 -6.80 -0.92
N LEU A 30 1.91 -7.72 -1.85
CA LEU A 30 2.82 -8.83 -2.16
C LEU A 30 4.11 -8.34 -2.80
N VAL A 31 4.04 -7.36 -3.71
CA VAL A 31 5.24 -6.75 -4.31
C VAL A 31 6.10 -6.10 -3.22
N ASN A 32 5.47 -5.35 -2.31
CA ASN A 32 6.16 -4.77 -1.16
C ASN A 32 6.82 -5.83 -0.30
N TRP A 33 6.15 -6.96 -0.07
CA TRP A 33 6.69 -8.05 0.72
C TRP A 33 7.97 -8.64 0.11
N ILE A 34 7.98 -8.86 -1.22
CA ILE A 34 9.17 -9.36 -1.92
C ILE A 34 10.34 -8.38 -1.74
N VAL A 35 10.12 -7.08 -1.95
CA VAL A 35 11.16 -6.06 -1.80
C VAL A 35 11.66 -5.95 -0.35
N LEU A 36 10.75 -6.09 0.63
CA LEU A 36 11.10 -6.07 2.05
C LEU A 36 11.96 -7.28 2.45
N ARG A 37 11.69 -8.45 1.85
CA ARG A 37 12.51 -9.65 2.03
C ARG A 37 13.92 -9.47 1.45
N GLU A 38 14.04 -8.89 0.26
CA GLU A 38 15.34 -8.56 -0.34
C GLU A 38 16.13 -7.59 0.55
N LEU A 39 15.47 -6.57 1.09
CA LEU A 39 16.08 -5.64 2.06
C LEU A 39 16.57 -6.38 3.30
N GLN A 40 15.74 -7.25 3.88
CA GLN A 40 16.11 -8.03 5.05
C GLN A 40 17.34 -8.90 4.77
N LEU A 41 17.37 -9.61 3.63
CA LEU A 41 18.51 -10.44 3.24
C LEU A 41 19.77 -9.58 3.12
N ALA A 42 19.69 -8.43 2.44
CA ALA A 42 20.81 -7.51 2.31
C ALA A 42 21.34 -7.00 3.67
N LEU A 43 20.43 -6.66 4.60
CA LEU A 43 20.79 -6.24 5.95
C LEU A 43 21.48 -7.35 6.74
N VAL A 44 20.98 -8.58 6.67
CA VAL A 44 21.59 -9.68 7.42
C VAL A 44 22.91 -10.14 6.80
N VAL A 45 23.11 -10.03 5.48
CA VAL A 45 24.44 -10.27 4.87
C VAL A 45 25.46 -9.24 5.36
N HIS A 46 25.04 -7.98 5.49
CA HIS A 46 25.90 -6.91 5.97
C HIS A 46 26.20 -7.01 7.47
N SER A 47 25.26 -7.55 8.23
CA SER A 47 25.44 -7.85 9.65
C SER A 47 26.29 -9.13 9.76
N SER A 48 27.41 -9.12 10.47
CA SER A 48 28.28 -10.30 10.64
C SER A 48 27.67 -11.41 11.53
N ILE A 49 26.40 -11.76 11.30
CA ILE A 49 25.59 -12.71 12.05
C ILE A 49 25.92 -14.14 11.62
N SER A 50 25.85 -15.09 12.55
CA SER A 50 26.11 -16.50 12.27
C SER A 50 25.13 -17.09 11.25
N ARG A 51 25.61 -18.01 10.39
CA ARG A 51 24.79 -18.70 9.37
C ARG A 51 23.55 -19.39 9.96
N TRP A 52 23.66 -19.94 11.17
CA TRP A 52 22.56 -20.62 11.86
C TRP A 52 21.43 -19.66 12.22
N SER A 53 21.76 -18.44 12.66
CA SER A 53 20.77 -17.41 12.95
C SER A 53 20.10 -16.89 11.68
N TRP A 54 20.76 -16.98 10.52
CA TRP A 54 20.25 -16.43 9.27
C TRP A 54 18.95 -17.10 8.81
N GLN A 55 18.93 -18.44 8.84
CA GLN A 55 17.76 -19.21 8.43
C GLN A 55 16.59 -19.05 9.41
N ALA A 56 16.87 -18.92 10.71
CA ALA A 56 15.84 -18.62 11.69
C ALA A 56 15.22 -17.24 11.41
N ILE A 57 16.04 -16.22 11.18
CA ILE A 57 15.58 -14.84 10.90
C ILE A 57 14.73 -14.78 9.61
N ASP A 58 15.13 -15.44 8.52
CA ASP A 58 14.32 -15.47 7.29
C ASP A 58 12.94 -16.12 7.52
N ASN A 59 12.90 -17.29 8.17
CA ASN A 59 11.64 -17.99 8.45
C ASN A 59 10.70 -17.20 9.36
N PHE A 60 11.22 -16.62 10.45
CA PHE A 60 10.40 -15.83 11.37
C PHE A 60 9.89 -14.55 10.73
N SER A 61 10.73 -13.83 9.99
CA SER A 61 10.30 -12.61 9.30
C SER A 61 9.30 -12.91 8.18
N PHE A 62 9.46 -14.02 7.46
CA PHE A 62 8.47 -14.45 6.46
C PHE A 62 7.10 -14.66 7.10
N LEU A 63 7.05 -15.36 8.24
CA LEU A 63 5.80 -15.58 8.99
C LEU A 63 5.21 -14.25 9.48
N LEU A 64 6.02 -13.38 10.10
CA LEU A 64 5.58 -12.08 10.61
C LEU A 64 5.06 -11.18 9.50
N PHE A 65 5.78 -11.05 8.39
CA PHE A 65 5.35 -10.26 7.25
C PHE A 65 4.09 -10.82 6.60
N GLY A 66 3.96 -12.15 6.51
CA GLY A 66 2.73 -12.79 6.05
C GLY A 66 1.52 -12.44 6.92
N MET A 67 1.67 -12.48 8.24
CA MET A 67 0.59 -12.11 9.18
C MET A 67 0.22 -10.62 9.10
N ILE A 68 1.22 -9.73 9.00
CA ILE A 68 1.02 -8.29 8.84
C ILE A 68 0.30 -8.01 7.52
N TRP A 69 0.72 -8.66 6.42
CA TRP A 69 0.12 -8.52 5.10
C TRP A 69 -1.34 -8.99 5.09
N LEU A 70 -1.65 -10.17 5.65
CA LEU A 70 -3.02 -10.68 5.76
C LEU A 70 -3.91 -9.72 6.57
N SER A 71 -3.40 -9.26 7.71
CA SER A 71 -4.08 -8.27 8.55
C SER A 71 -4.35 -6.97 7.79
N PHE A 72 -3.40 -6.54 6.98
CA PHE A 72 -3.52 -5.34 6.15
C PHE A 72 -4.56 -5.51 5.03
N VAL A 73 -4.62 -6.66 4.36
CA VAL A 73 -5.62 -6.96 3.33
C VAL A 73 -7.02 -6.93 3.93
N LEU A 74 -7.24 -7.62 5.07
CA LEU A 74 -8.52 -7.61 5.78
C LEU A 74 -8.91 -6.21 6.25
N PHE A 75 -7.95 -5.45 6.78
CA PHE A 75 -8.17 -4.07 7.17
C PHE A 75 -8.57 -3.19 5.97
N SER A 76 -7.89 -3.34 4.83
CA SER A 76 -8.20 -2.59 3.60
C SER A 76 -9.63 -2.87 3.12
N GLN A 77 -10.05 -4.14 3.17
CA GLN A 77 -11.41 -4.54 2.80
C GLN A 77 -12.46 -3.91 3.72
N TYR A 78 -12.24 -3.97 5.04
CA TYR A 78 -13.12 -3.30 6.01
C TYR A 78 -13.15 -1.78 5.79
N TYR A 79 -11.99 -1.19 5.52
CA TYR A 79 -11.84 0.24 5.30
C TYR A 79 -12.54 0.71 4.02
N PHE A 80 -12.56 -0.10 2.97
CA PHE A 80 -13.29 0.17 1.73
C PHE A 80 -14.80 -0.08 1.88
N ALA A 81 -15.21 -1.15 2.56
CA ALA A 81 -16.63 -1.45 2.81
C ALA A 81 -17.34 -0.34 3.60
N LYS A 82 -16.62 0.35 4.50
CA LYS A 82 -17.17 1.46 5.30
C LYS A 82 -17.34 2.77 4.52
N ALA A 83 -16.88 2.87 3.28
CA ALA A 83 -17.02 4.07 2.47
C ALA A 83 -18.37 4.06 1.74
N THR A 84 -19.29 4.92 2.18
CA THR A 84 -20.65 5.05 1.62
C THR A 84 -20.69 5.68 0.23
N ASP A 85 -19.64 6.41 -0.14
CA ASP A 85 -19.55 7.17 -1.40
C ASP A 85 -18.36 6.71 -2.25
N THR A 86 -18.56 6.52 -3.56
CA THR A 86 -17.50 6.14 -4.52
C THR A 86 -16.31 7.11 -4.49
N SER A 87 -16.57 8.41 -4.32
CA SER A 87 -15.50 9.41 -4.26
C SER A 87 -14.59 9.24 -3.02
N ARG A 88 -15.15 8.74 -1.91
CA ARG A 88 -14.37 8.45 -0.69
C ARG A 88 -13.58 7.14 -0.83
N LEU A 89 -14.11 6.17 -1.55
CA LEU A 89 -13.40 4.93 -1.91
C LEU A 89 -12.07 5.23 -2.62
N TRP A 90 -12.13 6.05 -3.67
CA TRP A 90 -10.93 6.42 -4.43
C TRP A 90 -9.90 7.18 -3.58
N SER A 91 -10.31 8.18 -2.81
CA SER A 91 -9.39 8.90 -1.90
C SER A 91 -8.72 7.96 -0.89
N ARG A 92 -9.45 6.97 -0.35
CA ARG A 92 -8.90 5.96 0.56
C ARG A 92 -7.94 5.01 -0.15
N CYS A 93 -8.29 4.57 -1.36
CA CYS A 93 -7.45 3.70 -2.16
C CYS A 93 -6.13 4.37 -2.52
N LEU A 94 -6.18 5.61 -3.04
CA LEU A 94 -4.98 6.37 -3.38
C LEU A 94 -4.10 6.62 -2.14
N ALA A 95 -4.70 6.85 -0.97
CA ALA A 95 -3.93 7.00 0.26
C ALA A 95 -3.17 5.72 0.61
N ILE A 96 -3.83 4.56 0.55
CA ILE A 96 -3.20 3.27 0.83
C ILE A 96 -2.10 2.94 -0.18
N VAL A 97 -2.37 3.10 -1.47
CA VAL A 97 -1.38 2.86 -2.53
C VAL A 97 -0.21 3.84 -2.39
N GLY A 98 -0.46 5.11 -2.09
CA GLY A 98 0.60 6.10 -1.83
C GLY A 98 1.50 5.70 -0.65
N ILE A 99 0.94 5.18 0.43
CA ILE A 99 1.71 4.64 1.56
C ILE A 99 2.53 3.41 1.12
N GLN A 100 1.95 2.50 0.33
CA GLN A 100 2.67 1.33 -0.18
C GLN A 100 3.85 1.72 -1.07
N VAL A 101 3.68 2.71 -1.94
CA VAL A 101 4.76 3.24 -2.80
C VAL A 101 5.83 3.95 -1.97
N LEU A 102 5.45 4.73 -0.95
CA LEU A 102 6.44 5.30 -0.04
C LEU A 102 7.20 4.23 0.74
N LEU A 103 6.54 3.15 1.13
CA LEU A 103 7.21 2.02 1.78
C LEU A 103 8.28 1.42 0.85
N LEU A 104 7.96 1.20 -0.44
CA LEU A 104 8.95 0.75 -1.44
C LEU A 104 10.13 1.72 -1.53
N PHE A 105 9.84 3.01 -1.65
CA PHE A 105 10.86 4.05 -1.68
C PHE A 105 11.78 3.98 -0.46
N THR A 106 11.22 3.87 0.75
CA THR A 106 12.04 3.73 1.98
C THR A 106 12.87 2.45 1.99
N CYS A 107 12.32 1.34 1.48
CA CYS A 107 13.05 0.08 1.39
C CYS A 107 14.23 0.15 0.43
N GLN A 108 14.15 0.94 -0.64
CA GLN A 108 15.25 1.14 -1.57
C GLN A 108 16.26 2.20 -1.08
N CYS A 109 15.80 3.19 -0.31
CA CYS A 109 16.68 4.20 0.29
C CYS A 109 17.60 3.62 1.38
N ILE A 110 17.14 2.65 2.19
CA ILE A 110 17.93 2.10 3.29
C ILE A 110 19.26 1.46 2.81
N PRO A 111 19.27 0.53 1.82
CA PRO A 111 20.50 -0.06 1.29
C PRO A 111 21.43 0.97 0.66
N MET A 112 20.88 2.02 0.05
CA MET A 112 21.64 3.11 -0.56
C MET A 112 22.40 3.91 0.51
N VAL A 113 21.72 4.29 1.60
CA VAL A 113 22.31 5.03 2.72
C VAL A 113 23.38 4.20 3.43
N LEU A 114 23.16 2.90 3.57
CA LEU A 114 24.12 1.98 4.18
C LEU A 114 25.25 1.55 3.24
N ALA A 115 25.28 2.08 2.00
CA ALA A 115 26.24 1.72 0.95
C ALA A 115 26.35 0.20 0.70
N ILE A 116 25.28 -0.56 0.99
CA ILE A 116 25.22 -2.02 0.81
C ILE A 116 25.07 -2.38 -0.67
N LYS A 117 24.40 -1.51 -1.43
CA LYS A 117 24.08 -1.73 -2.84
C LYS A 117 24.50 -0.53 -3.68
N GLN A 118 25.33 -0.76 -4.69
CA GLN A 118 25.62 0.24 -5.71
C GLN A 118 24.45 0.29 -6.68
N TYR A 119 23.89 1.49 -6.87
CA TYR A 119 22.79 1.71 -7.80
C TYR A 119 23.33 2.31 -9.08
N ASP A 120 23.04 1.67 -10.21
CA ASP A 120 23.20 2.29 -11.52
C ASP A 120 22.28 3.51 -11.67
N PHE A 121 22.58 4.37 -12.64
CA PHE A 121 21.78 5.56 -12.96
C PHE A 121 20.28 5.24 -13.09
N THR A 122 19.93 4.13 -13.73
CA THR A 122 18.54 3.65 -13.87
C THR A 122 17.87 3.38 -12.52
N GLY A 123 18.60 2.79 -11.57
CA GLY A 123 18.09 2.53 -10.22
C GLY A 123 17.87 3.81 -9.43
N ALA A 124 18.78 4.78 -9.55
CA ALA A 124 18.62 6.09 -8.92
C ALA A 124 17.40 6.86 -9.47
N VAL A 125 17.19 6.83 -10.79
CA VAL A 125 16.01 7.43 -11.43
C VAL A 125 14.73 6.76 -10.93
N LEU A 126 14.71 5.42 -10.85
CA LEU A 126 13.55 4.68 -10.37
C LEU A 126 13.17 5.06 -8.93
N ILE A 127 14.15 5.17 -8.03
CA ILE A 127 13.93 5.62 -6.63
C ILE A 127 13.30 7.02 -6.59
N VAL A 128 13.84 7.96 -7.36
CA VAL A 128 13.30 9.34 -7.41
C VAL A 128 11.86 9.33 -7.94
N VAL A 129 11.60 8.56 -9.00
CA VAL A 129 10.26 8.43 -9.59
C VAL A 129 9.28 7.82 -8.60
N GLU A 130 9.65 6.74 -7.90
CA GLU A 130 8.82 6.12 -6.86
C GLU A 130 8.51 7.10 -5.72
N GLY A 131 9.51 7.85 -5.24
CA GLY A 131 9.33 8.87 -4.21
C GLY A 131 8.34 9.96 -4.63
N LEU A 132 8.50 10.49 -5.85
CA LEU A 132 7.61 11.50 -6.43
C LEU A 132 6.20 10.96 -6.65
N LEU A 133 6.06 9.72 -7.15
CA LEU A 133 4.78 9.06 -7.34
C LEU A 133 4.06 8.84 -6.00
N GLY A 134 4.76 8.35 -4.98
CA GLY A 134 4.21 8.13 -3.65
C GLY A 134 3.71 9.43 -3.02
N ALA A 135 4.53 10.49 -3.05
CA ALA A 135 4.15 11.81 -2.55
C ALA A 135 2.98 12.42 -3.34
N GLY A 136 3.00 12.31 -4.68
CA GLY A 136 1.94 12.80 -5.56
C GLY A 136 0.60 12.10 -5.31
N LEU A 137 0.61 10.77 -5.12
CA LEU A 137 -0.59 10.00 -4.79
C LEU A 137 -1.19 10.39 -3.44
N LEU A 138 -0.35 10.61 -2.42
CA LEU A 138 -0.82 11.08 -1.11
C LEU A 138 -1.38 12.50 -1.16
N PHE A 139 -0.74 13.39 -1.91
CA PHE A 139 -1.23 14.74 -2.12
C PHE A 139 -2.60 14.73 -2.81
N LEU A 140 -2.75 13.93 -3.88
CA LEU A 140 -4.02 13.77 -4.59
C LEU A 140 -5.10 13.15 -3.70
N ALA A 141 -4.74 12.14 -2.90
CA ALA A 141 -5.65 11.53 -1.93
C ALA A 141 -6.17 12.57 -0.91
N GLY A 142 -5.29 13.43 -0.41
CA GLY A 142 -5.62 14.54 0.49
C GLY A 142 -6.52 15.58 -0.16
N HIS A 143 -6.24 15.96 -1.41
CA HIS A 143 -7.04 16.90 -2.17
C HIS A 143 -8.47 16.38 -2.40
N LEU A 144 -8.61 15.11 -2.81
CA LEU A 144 -9.91 14.45 -2.97
C LEU A 144 -10.69 14.34 -1.65
N ARG A 145 -9.98 14.13 -0.53
CA ARG A 145 -10.58 14.11 0.81
C ARG A 145 -11.11 15.49 1.21
N SER A 146 -10.38 16.56 0.88
CA SER A 146 -10.78 17.94 1.13
C SER A 146 -12.03 18.33 0.31
N LYS A 147 -12.04 18.03 -1.00
CA LYS A 147 -13.19 18.28 -1.88
C LYS A 147 -14.46 17.57 -1.38
N ASN A 148 -14.34 16.31 -0.97
CA ASN A 148 -15.46 15.54 -0.41
C ASN A 148 -15.98 16.09 0.94
N ARG A 149 -15.14 16.77 1.73
CA ARG A 149 -15.58 17.43 2.97
C ARG A 149 -16.41 18.68 2.67
N LYS A 150 -16.03 19.48 1.66
CA LYS A 150 -16.78 20.70 1.28
C LYS A 150 -18.18 20.38 0.77
N ASN A 151 -18.31 19.45 -0.19
CA ASN A 151 -19.63 19.03 -0.70
C ASN A 151 -20.58 18.51 0.39
N ARG A 152 -20.07 17.96 1.50
CA ARG A 152 -20.93 17.48 2.59
C ARG A 152 -21.53 18.61 3.42
N ARG A 153 -20.84 19.75 3.54
CA ARG A 153 -21.31 20.92 4.29
C ARG A 153 -22.38 21.70 3.56
N GLU A 154 -22.43 21.60 2.23
CA GLU A 154 -23.44 22.27 1.40
C GLU A 154 -24.77 21.52 1.35
N ILE A 155 -24.83 20.28 1.85
CA ILE A 155 -26.02 19.41 1.83
C ILE A 155 -26.70 19.33 3.22
N THR A 156 -26.03 19.79 4.27
CA THR A 156 -26.58 19.92 5.65
C THR A 156 -26.98 21.34 5.91
#